data_AF-A0A9P5U8U5-F1
#
_entry.id   AF-A0A9P5U8U5-F1
#
_cell.length_a   1.000
_cell.length_b   1.000
_cell.length_c   1.000
_cell.angle_alpha   90.00
_cell.angle_beta   90.00
_cell.angle_gamma   90.00
#
_symmetry.space_group_name_H-M   'P 1'
#
loop_
_entity.id
_entity.type
_entity.pdbx_description
1 polymer ?
#
loop_
_entity_poly.entity_id
_entity_poly.type
_entity_poly.pdbx_seq_one_letter_code
_entity_poly.pdbx_strand_id
1 'polypeptide(L)'
;MNGSSYLFGGLGDRFGYKRMIAISCTLAYLCLLASAFATKVYQLFLFQGCLLGISQGIGMPLYYSICSQWFLKKRGLATGIAVSGTGIGGGIETLIMRKLILKIGYRDSMLAFSSAHALIWFFAWFLLKERTHPGLNPAAKKRWLPRKVTGTFFSVTFSMFFGVFGFLTPYYLSTTYTREMVPSLNPDSLLVTVPLIVMNFSLGIGRITAGRLADTFGATNMFFLSFFIGGMLQMVFWTLSRSYAAILTFSILNGLIGSWFMSLLPVVCAKMFGVEGLSTITGFMILANSPGQFAGSSIAAVVLSSSGNNWAAVSLYSGSMQIVGALCILY
;
A
#
# COMPACT_ATOMS: atom_id res chain seq x y z
N MET A 1 -2.81 8.38 3.84
CA MET A 1 -2.62 9.75 3.33
C MET A 1 -1.21 9.87 2.77
N ASN A 2 -1.03 9.82 1.45
CA ASN A 2 0.29 9.94 0.80
C ASN A 2 0.50 11.32 0.15
N GLY A 3 -0.33 12.31 0.54
CA GLY A 3 -0.44 13.62 -0.10
C GLY A 3 0.86 14.44 -0.13
N SER A 4 1.82 14.11 0.73
CA SER A 4 3.11 14.78 0.83
C SER A 4 4.25 14.07 0.09
N SER A 5 3.99 12.90 -0.52
CA SER A 5 5.02 12.05 -1.13
C SER A 5 5.78 12.70 -2.27
N TYR A 6 5.12 13.60 -3.01
CA TYR A 6 5.77 14.37 -4.06
C TYR A 6 6.82 15.35 -3.51
N LEU A 7 6.43 16.14 -2.49
CA LEU A 7 7.32 17.11 -1.84
C LEU A 7 8.50 16.41 -1.18
N PHE A 8 8.22 15.31 -0.48
CA PHE A 8 9.26 14.60 0.27
C PHE A 8 10.13 13.67 -0.59
N GLY A 9 9.64 13.21 -1.75
CA GLY A 9 10.49 12.56 -2.76
C GLY A 9 11.60 13.50 -3.23
N GLY A 10 11.23 14.74 -3.57
CA GLY A 10 12.22 15.78 -3.95
C GLY A 10 13.17 16.15 -2.80
N LEU A 11 12.68 16.19 -1.55
CA LEU A 11 13.52 16.43 -0.37
C LEU A 11 14.47 15.26 -0.10
N GLY A 12 14.06 14.01 -0.31
CA GLY A 12 14.93 12.84 -0.20
C GLY A 12 16.06 12.84 -1.23
N ASP A 13 15.76 13.24 -2.47
CA ASP A 13 16.78 13.44 -3.51
C ASP A 13 17.79 14.53 -3.15
N ARG A 14 17.38 15.55 -2.37
CA ARG A 14 18.22 16.69 -1.97
C ARG A 14 19.02 16.46 -0.69
N PHE A 15 18.38 15.94 0.35
CA PHE A 15 18.93 15.83 1.70
C PHE A 15 19.44 14.42 2.05
N GLY A 16 19.17 13.45 1.20
CA GLY A 16 19.55 12.05 1.38
C GLY A 16 18.47 11.18 1.98
N TYR A 17 18.45 9.94 1.51
CA TYR A 17 17.38 8.99 1.81
C TYR A 17 17.44 8.57 3.28
N LYS A 18 18.62 8.30 3.83
CA LYS A 18 18.83 7.83 5.21
C LYS A 18 18.40 8.87 6.23
N ARG A 19 18.62 10.17 5.96
CA ARG A 19 18.17 11.26 6.84
C ARG A 19 16.65 11.40 6.81
N MET A 20 16.04 11.43 5.62
CA MET A 20 14.59 11.56 5.51
C MET A 20 13.84 10.33 6.05
N ILE A 21 14.41 9.14 5.88
CA ILE A 21 13.89 7.90 6.47
C ILE A 21 13.94 7.96 8.00
N ALA A 22 15.03 8.46 8.59
CA ALA A 22 15.10 8.64 10.04
C ALA A 22 13.99 9.57 10.56
N ILE A 23 13.72 10.68 9.85
CA ILE A 23 12.65 11.62 10.20
C ILE A 23 11.29 10.95 10.10
N SER A 24 11.03 10.19 9.03
CA SER A 24 9.81 9.40 8.86
C SER A 24 9.63 8.40 10.00
N CYS A 25 10.62 7.55 10.29
CA CYS A 25 10.54 6.56 11.36
C CYS A 25 10.32 7.20 12.74
N THR A 26 11.00 8.32 13.02
CA THR A 26 10.85 9.05 14.30
C THR A 26 9.45 9.65 14.42
N LEU A 27 8.96 10.31 13.36
CA LEU A 27 7.62 10.88 13.35
C LEU A 27 6.55 9.78 13.46
N ALA A 28 6.72 8.66 12.76
CA ALA A 28 5.80 7.53 12.85
C ALA A 28 5.76 6.95 14.28
N TYR A 29 6.91 6.83 14.95
CA TYR A 29 6.98 6.38 16.34
C TYR A 29 6.24 7.34 17.27
N LEU A 30 6.47 8.64 17.15
CA LEU A 30 5.79 9.65 17.96
C LEU A 30 4.27 9.63 17.74
N CYS A 31 3.81 9.41 16.50
CA CYS A 31 2.38 9.30 16.20
C CYS A 31 1.75 8.06 16.85
N LEU A 32 2.42 6.90 16.78
CA LEU A 32 1.95 5.67 17.42
C LEU A 32 1.96 5.80 18.94
N LEU A 33 3.01 6.41 19.50
CA LEU A 33 3.12 6.67 20.93
C LEU A 33 2.00 7.61 21.40
N ALA A 34 1.77 8.72 20.70
CA ALA A 34 0.69 9.67 21.01
C ALA A 34 -0.69 9.02 20.90
N SER A 35 -0.88 8.09 19.95
CA SER A 35 -2.13 7.33 19.80
C SER A 35 -2.46 6.48 21.03
N ALA A 36 -1.46 6.01 21.78
CA ALA A 36 -1.68 5.26 23.02
C ALA A 36 -2.37 6.10 24.11
N PHE A 37 -2.24 7.43 24.05
CA PHE A 37 -2.84 8.37 25.01
C PHE A 37 -4.12 9.02 24.48
N ALA A 38 -4.63 8.59 23.32
CA ALA A 38 -5.86 9.14 22.75
C ALA A 38 -7.07 8.75 23.61
N THR A 39 -7.80 9.76 24.09
CA THR A 39 -9.06 9.60 24.83
C THR A 39 -10.29 9.85 23.97
N LYS A 40 -10.13 10.52 22.81
CA LYS A 40 -11.22 10.87 21.90
C LYS A 40 -10.91 10.38 20.49
N VAL A 41 -11.93 9.95 19.74
CA VAL A 41 -11.77 9.39 18.39
C VAL A 41 -11.12 10.38 17.41
N TYR A 42 -11.40 11.69 17.53
CA TYR A 42 -10.74 12.70 16.67
C TYR A 42 -9.23 12.76 16.87
N GLN A 43 -8.72 12.41 18.05
CA GLN A 43 -7.27 12.36 18.30
C GLN A 43 -6.63 11.22 17.50
N LEU A 44 -7.34 10.09 17.33
CA LEU A 44 -6.89 8.99 16.46
C LEU A 44 -6.88 9.40 14.99
N PHE A 45 -7.90 10.13 14.53
CA PHE A 45 -7.88 10.70 13.18
C PHE A 45 -6.70 11.64 12.96
N LEU A 46 -6.35 12.45 13.96
CA LEU A 46 -5.19 13.34 13.89
C LEU A 46 -3.85 12.58 13.90
N PHE A 47 -3.64 11.69 14.87
CA PHE A 47 -2.37 10.98 15.05
C PHE A 47 -2.14 9.90 13.99
N GLN A 48 -3.13 9.03 13.72
CA GLN A 48 -3.00 7.91 12.79
C GLN A 48 -3.42 8.26 11.36
N GLY A 49 -4.38 9.16 11.18
CA GLY A 49 -4.80 9.62 9.85
C GLY A 49 -3.82 10.66 9.29
N CYS A 50 -3.79 11.83 9.92
CA CYS A 50 -3.04 12.97 9.41
C CYS A 50 -1.53 12.86 9.62
N LEU A 51 -1.07 12.77 10.87
CA LEU A 51 0.36 12.85 11.20
C LEU A 51 1.14 11.61 10.77
N LEU A 52 0.61 10.42 11.04
CA LEU A 52 1.19 9.18 10.51
C LEU A 52 1.13 9.15 8.98
N GLY A 53 0.07 9.71 8.36
CA GLY A 53 0.00 9.91 6.92
C GLY A 53 1.14 10.76 6.37
N ILE A 54 1.41 11.92 6.97
CA ILE A 54 2.54 12.77 6.61
C ILE A 54 3.86 11.99 6.74
N SER A 55 4.03 11.24 7.83
CA SER A 55 5.20 10.38 8.04
C SER A 55 5.38 9.36 6.92
N GLN A 56 4.31 8.65 6.54
CA GLN A 56 4.32 7.69 5.45
C GLN A 56 4.62 8.36 4.10
N GLY A 57 4.10 9.56 3.86
CA GLY A 57 4.43 10.34 2.67
C GLY A 57 5.92 10.74 2.60
N ILE A 58 6.58 10.95 3.75
CA ILE A 58 8.04 11.17 3.77
C ILE A 58 8.78 9.91 3.35
N GLY A 59 8.44 8.76 3.95
CA GLY A 59 9.21 7.54 3.82
C GLY A 59 8.92 6.72 2.56
N MET A 60 7.65 6.51 2.22
CA MET A 60 7.19 5.62 1.13
C MET A 60 7.95 5.80 -0.20
N PRO A 61 8.06 7.00 -0.79
CA PRO A 61 8.78 7.16 -2.06
C PRO A 61 10.27 6.78 -1.96
N LEU A 62 10.87 6.91 -0.77
CA LEU A 62 12.28 6.61 -0.52
C LEU A 62 12.51 5.11 -0.35
N TYR A 63 11.66 4.42 0.42
CA TYR A 63 11.70 2.96 0.58
C TYR A 63 11.54 2.24 -0.76
N TYR A 64 10.63 2.71 -1.60
CA TYR A 64 10.40 2.13 -2.93
C TYR A 64 11.54 2.40 -3.92
N SER A 65 12.19 3.56 -3.81
CA SER A 65 13.22 3.96 -4.76
C SER A 65 14.62 3.42 -4.41
N ILE A 66 14.93 3.15 -3.13
CA ILE A 66 16.29 2.78 -2.70
C ILE A 66 16.76 1.44 -3.27
N CYS A 67 15.91 0.40 -3.28
CA CYS A 67 16.25 -0.91 -3.86
C CYS A 67 16.51 -0.79 -5.37
N SER A 68 15.72 0.08 -6.00
CA SER A 68 15.85 0.41 -7.42
C SER A 68 17.16 1.13 -7.77
N GLN A 69 17.89 1.72 -6.82
CA GLN A 69 19.20 2.31 -7.08
C GLN A 69 20.33 1.26 -7.15
N TRP A 70 20.20 0.17 -6.41
CA TRP A 70 21.22 -0.88 -6.32
C TRP A 70 21.13 -1.91 -7.46
N PHE A 71 19.91 -2.29 -7.86
CA PHE A 71 19.68 -3.37 -8.81
C PHE A 71 19.17 -2.85 -10.16
N LEU A 72 19.94 -3.08 -11.23
CA LEU A 72 19.54 -2.74 -12.61
C LEU A 72 18.89 -3.91 -13.35
N LYS A 73 19.47 -5.12 -13.26
CA LYS A 73 19.02 -6.32 -14.01
C LYS A 73 17.82 -7.05 -13.37
N LYS A 74 17.74 -7.08 -12.03
CA LYS A 74 16.69 -7.75 -11.24
C LYS A 74 15.92 -6.75 -10.37
N ARG A 75 15.55 -5.62 -10.97
CA ARG A 75 15.00 -4.45 -10.27
C ARG A 75 13.61 -4.74 -9.70
N GLY A 76 12.78 -5.46 -10.46
CA GLY A 76 11.46 -5.87 -10.01
C GLY A 76 11.54 -6.79 -8.80
N LEU A 77 12.36 -7.85 -8.86
CA LEU A 77 12.53 -8.78 -7.75
C LEU A 77 13.05 -8.10 -6.46
N ALA A 78 14.07 -7.26 -6.57
CA ALA A 78 14.65 -6.58 -5.40
C ALA A 78 13.63 -5.65 -4.72
N THR A 79 12.87 -4.89 -5.51
CA THR A 79 11.81 -4.01 -5.00
C THR A 79 10.67 -4.86 -4.41
N GLY A 80 10.27 -5.94 -5.08
CA GLY A 80 9.23 -6.86 -4.60
C GLY A 80 9.55 -7.49 -3.24
N ILE A 81 10.81 -7.88 -3.00
CA ILE A 81 11.26 -8.42 -1.70
C ILE A 81 11.25 -7.34 -0.61
N ALA A 82 11.67 -6.10 -0.92
CA ALA A 82 11.64 -5.04 0.08
C ALA A 82 10.20 -4.66 0.46
N VAL A 83 9.30 -4.64 -0.52
CA VAL A 83 7.91 -4.20 -0.35
C VAL A 83 7.02 -5.33 0.16
N SER A 84 7.39 -6.61 0.01
CA SER A 84 6.63 -7.74 0.58
C SER A 84 6.54 -7.70 2.10
N GLY A 85 7.48 -7.02 2.76
CA GLY A 85 7.50 -6.82 4.20
C GLY A 85 6.19 -6.25 4.75
N THR A 86 5.49 -5.36 4.02
CA THR A 86 4.23 -4.80 4.54
C THR A 86 3.09 -5.83 4.60
N GLY A 87 3.12 -6.86 3.74
CA GLY A 87 2.11 -7.92 3.78
C GLY A 87 2.37 -8.91 4.91
N ILE A 88 3.61 -9.40 5.00
CA ILE A 88 4.01 -10.32 6.08
C ILE A 88 3.87 -9.61 7.45
N GLY A 89 4.34 -8.37 7.55
CA GLY A 89 4.19 -7.52 8.74
C GLY A 89 2.72 -7.32 9.10
N GLY A 90 1.88 -6.88 8.15
CA GLY A 90 0.45 -6.66 8.40
C GLY A 90 -0.28 -7.91 8.90
N GLY A 91 0.05 -9.11 8.39
CA GLY A 91 -0.50 -10.37 8.86
C GLY A 91 -0.09 -10.72 10.30
N ILE A 92 1.21 -10.60 10.61
CA ILE A 92 1.76 -10.86 11.95
C ILE A 92 1.24 -9.82 12.96
N GLU A 93 1.26 -8.54 12.59
CA GLU A 93 0.81 -7.43 13.43
C GLU A 93 -0.68 -7.55 13.77
N THR A 94 -1.52 -7.96 12.81
CA THR A 94 -2.96 -8.19 13.05
C THR A 94 -3.18 -9.25 14.14
N LEU A 95 -2.41 -10.35 14.11
CA LEU A 95 -2.48 -11.41 15.12
C LEU A 95 -2.00 -10.94 16.50
N ILE A 96 -0.85 -10.27 16.53
CA ILE A 96 -0.23 -9.79 17.78
C ILE A 96 -1.11 -8.72 18.43
N MET A 97 -1.58 -7.73 17.66
CA MET A 97 -2.39 -6.63 18.19
C MET A 97 -3.73 -7.11 18.72
N ARG A 98 -4.41 -8.01 18.01
CA ARG A 98 -5.67 -8.59 18.49
C ARG A 98 -5.48 -9.27 19.85
N LYS A 99 -4.40 -10.05 20.01
CA LYS A 99 -4.10 -10.76 21.26
C LYS A 99 -3.68 -9.81 22.38
N LEU A 100 -2.88 -8.79 22.08
CA LEU A 100 -2.46 -7.78 23.06
C LEU A 100 -3.66 -6.98 23.57
N ILE A 101 -4.52 -6.49 22.67
CA ILE A 101 -5.68 -5.67 23.03
C ILE A 101 -6.61 -6.43 23.97
N LEU A 102 -6.84 -7.73 23.71
CA LEU A 102 -7.67 -8.58 24.57
C LEU A 102 -7.05 -8.90 25.94
N LYS A 103 -5.72 -8.92 26.05
CA LYS A 103 -5.01 -9.35 27.27
C LYS A 103 -4.64 -8.19 28.19
N ILE A 104 -4.11 -7.11 27.64
CA ILE A 104 -3.54 -5.97 28.40
C ILE A 104 -4.24 -4.64 28.09
N GLY A 105 -5.32 -4.67 27.28
CA GLY A 105 -6.07 -3.47 26.92
C GLY A 105 -5.40 -2.62 25.84
N TYR A 106 -6.12 -1.62 25.35
CA TYR A 106 -5.71 -0.81 24.19
C TYR A 106 -4.41 -0.02 24.42
N ARG A 107 -4.33 0.74 25.52
CA ARG A 107 -3.22 1.66 25.80
C ARG A 107 -1.88 0.92 25.87
N ASP A 108 -1.79 -0.12 26.70
CA ASP A 108 -0.55 -0.86 26.89
C ASP A 108 -0.16 -1.64 25.62
N SER A 109 -1.15 -2.10 24.85
CA SER A 109 -0.91 -2.69 23.53
C SER A 109 -0.25 -1.70 22.56
N MET A 110 -0.74 -0.46 22.49
CA MET A 110 -0.16 0.58 21.62
C MET A 110 1.25 0.99 22.09
N LEU A 111 1.50 1.04 23.40
CA LEU A 111 2.83 1.33 23.95
C LEU A 111 3.84 0.23 23.61
N ALA A 112 3.46 -1.04 23.82
CA ALA A 112 4.31 -2.17 23.44
C ALA A 112 4.57 -2.20 21.93
N PHE A 113 3.53 -1.96 21.13
CA PHE A 113 3.62 -1.95 19.66
C PHE A 113 4.51 -0.84 19.12
N SER A 114 4.33 0.40 19.60
CA SER A 114 5.14 1.54 19.19
C SER A 114 6.62 1.35 19.57
N SER A 115 6.89 0.81 20.75
CA SER A 115 8.26 0.52 21.22
C SER A 115 8.93 -0.57 20.39
N ALA A 116 8.22 -1.65 20.06
CA ALA A 116 8.72 -2.70 19.18
C ALA A 116 9.05 -2.18 17.77
N HIS A 117 8.17 -1.33 17.20
CA HIS A 117 8.40 -0.70 15.91
C HIS A 117 9.60 0.24 15.91
N ALA A 118 9.79 1.02 16.98
CA ALA A 118 10.94 1.89 17.12
C ALA A 118 12.26 1.11 17.04
N LEU A 119 12.35 -0.05 17.72
CA LEU A 119 13.53 -0.91 17.66
C LEU A 119 13.74 -1.45 16.24
N ILE A 120 12.70 -2.00 15.62
CA ILE A 120 12.79 -2.57 14.27
C ILE A 120 13.23 -1.50 13.25
N TRP A 121 12.62 -0.31 13.30
CA TRP A 121 12.99 0.80 12.41
C TRP A 121 14.39 1.33 12.69
N PHE A 122 14.82 1.38 13.94
CA PHE A 122 16.19 1.77 14.30
C PHE A 122 17.22 0.79 13.72
N PHE A 123 17.01 -0.52 13.88
CA PHE A 123 17.86 -1.55 13.27
C PHE A 123 17.86 -1.47 11.74
N ALA A 124 16.69 -1.30 11.12
CA ALA A 124 16.58 -1.16 9.67
C ALA A 124 17.33 0.08 9.15
N TRP A 125 17.20 1.21 9.85
CA TRP A 125 17.90 2.45 9.53
C TRP A 125 19.43 2.31 9.69
N PHE A 126 19.89 1.60 10.71
CA PHE A 126 21.31 1.34 10.91
C PHE A 126 21.93 0.56 9.74
N LEU A 127 21.22 -0.49 9.28
CA LEU A 127 21.64 -1.33 8.15
C LEU A 127 21.49 -0.64 6.79
N LEU A 128 20.69 0.43 6.71
CA LEU A 128 20.42 1.14 5.47
C LEU A 128 21.70 1.79 4.91
N LYS A 129 22.00 1.47 3.65
CA LYS A 129 23.09 2.04 2.86
C LYS A 129 22.55 2.66 1.57
N GLU A 130 22.92 3.92 1.34
CA GLU A 130 22.63 4.64 0.11
C GLU A 130 23.74 4.37 -0.92
N ARG A 131 23.36 4.09 -2.18
CA ARG A 131 24.35 3.91 -3.25
C ARG A 131 24.85 5.24 -3.80
N THR A 132 23.93 6.19 -3.95
CA THR A 132 24.22 7.53 -4.45
C THR A 132 24.26 8.49 -3.27
N HIS A 133 25.44 8.99 -2.93
CA HIS A 133 25.54 10.12 -2.00
C HIS A 133 24.87 11.35 -2.63
N PRO A 134 23.93 12.02 -1.94
CA PRO A 134 23.42 13.32 -2.37
C PRO A 134 24.54 14.32 -2.12
N GLY A 135 25.28 14.70 -3.18
CA GLY A 135 26.38 15.64 -3.00
C GLY A 135 27.28 15.98 -4.19
N LEU A 136 27.25 15.27 -5.32
CA LEU A 136 28.24 15.53 -6.39
C LEU A 136 27.73 16.32 -7.60
N ASN A 137 26.56 16.96 -7.53
CA ASN A 137 26.29 18.02 -8.50
C ASN A 137 25.37 19.13 -7.96
N PRO A 138 25.94 20.12 -7.24
CA PRO A 138 25.24 21.35 -6.86
C PRO A 138 24.64 22.12 -8.05
N ALA A 139 25.15 21.86 -9.27
CA ALA A 139 24.71 22.48 -10.52
C ALA A 139 23.55 21.73 -11.20
N ALA A 140 23.18 20.53 -10.76
CA ALA A 140 22.00 19.86 -11.28
C ALA A 140 20.76 20.55 -10.67
N LYS A 141 20.23 21.57 -11.36
CA LYS A 141 18.89 22.12 -11.13
C LYS A 141 17.86 20.99 -11.33
N LYS A 142 17.72 20.09 -10.36
CA LYS A 142 16.79 18.97 -10.43
C LYS A 142 15.40 19.49 -10.09
N ARG A 143 14.64 19.68 -11.17
CA ARG A 143 13.28 20.21 -11.21
C ARG A 143 12.34 19.30 -10.39
N TRP A 144 11.45 19.93 -9.65
CA TRP A 144 10.32 19.28 -8.97
C TRP A 144 9.39 18.58 -9.97
N LEU A 145 9.30 19.07 -11.22
CA LEU A 145 8.43 18.51 -12.26
C LEU A 145 9.20 17.58 -13.22
N PRO A 146 8.59 16.47 -13.69
CA PRO A 146 9.21 15.58 -14.68
C PRO A 146 9.60 16.35 -15.95
N ARG A 147 10.79 16.07 -16.50
CA ARG A 147 11.32 16.73 -17.71
C ARG A 147 10.45 16.50 -18.95
N LYS A 148 9.66 15.42 -18.98
CA LYS A 148 8.73 15.06 -20.04
C LYS A 148 7.42 14.58 -19.43
N VAL A 149 6.47 15.49 -19.25
CA VAL A 149 5.08 15.12 -18.97
C VAL A 149 4.45 14.78 -20.32
N THR A 150 4.42 13.49 -20.67
CA THR A 150 3.81 12.98 -21.89
C THR A 150 2.40 12.45 -21.62
N GLY A 151 1.63 12.12 -22.67
CA GLY A 151 0.34 11.44 -22.52
C GLY A 151 0.46 10.16 -21.67
N THR A 152 1.58 9.45 -21.80
CA THR A 152 1.88 8.24 -21.01
C THR A 152 2.05 8.51 -19.50
N PHE A 153 2.51 9.70 -19.12
CA PHE A 153 2.57 10.10 -17.71
C PHE A 153 1.16 10.23 -17.12
N PHE A 154 0.26 10.89 -17.85
CA PHE A 154 -1.14 11.03 -17.41
C PHE A 154 -1.86 9.68 -17.40
N SER A 155 -1.63 8.82 -18.39
CA SER A 155 -2.16 7.45 -18.46
C SER A 155 -1.84 6.63 -17.20
N VAL A 156 -0.57 6.57 -16.78
CA VAL A 156 -0.17 5.89 -15.54
C VAL A 156 -0.73 6.58 -14.28
N THR A 157 -0.81 7.92 -14.29
CA THR A 157 -1.36 8.70 -13.17
C THR A 157 -2.85 8.41 -12.97
N PHE A 158 -3.65 8.46 -14.04
CA PHE A 158 -5.08 8.17 -13.98
C PHE A 158 -5.35 6.70 -13.66
N SER A 159 -4.53 5.79 -14.17
CA SER A 159 -4.58 4.38 -13.78
C SER A 159 -4.45 4.21 -12.27
N MET A 160 -3.45 4.86 -11.66
CA MET A 160 -3.26 4.85 -10.21
C MET A 160 -4.38 5.53 -9.45
N PHE A 161 -4.92 6.62 -9.98
CA PHE A 161 -6.02 7.35 -9.38
C PHE A 161 -7.26 6.45 -9.26
N PHE A 162 -7.74 5.88 -10.38
CA PHE A 162 -8.96 5.06 -10.39
C PHE A 162 -8.74 3.68 -9.79
N GLY A 163 -7.63 3.01 -10.12
CA GLY A 163 -7.38 1.64 -9.69
C GLY A 163 -7.35 1.47 -8.17
N VAL A 164 -6.89 2.48 -7.44
CA VAL A 164 -6.78 2.41 -5.98
C VAL A 164 -8.11 2.62 -5.25
N PHE A 165 -9.13 3.24 -5.87
CA PHE A 165 -10.48 3.30 -5.28
C PHE A 165 -11.06 1.89 -5.05
N GLY A 166 -10.76 0.95 -5.95
CA GLY A 166 -11.22 -0.43 -5.83
C GLY A 166 -10.31 -1.34 -4.99
N PHE A 167 -9.01 -1.08 -4.94
CA PHE A 167 -8.06 -2.01 -4.29
C PHE A 167 -8.32 -2.24 -2.80
N LEU A 168 -8.62 -1.18 -2.06
CA LEU A 168 -8.67 -1.22 -0.58
C LEU A 168 -9.98 -1.75 -0.03
N THR A 169 -11.03 -1.70 -0.83
CA THR A 169 -12.39 -2.09 -0.46
C THR A 169 -12.47 -3.51 0.12
N PRO A 170 -11.99 -4.57 -0.56
CA PRO A 170 -11.97 -5.91 0.03
C PRO A 170 -11.03 -6.00 1.24
N TYR A 171 -9.97 -5.19 1.30
CA TYR A 171 -9.04 -5.21 2.43
C TYR A 171 -9.71 -4.75 3.74
N TYR A 172 -10.41 -3.62 3.71
CA TYR A 172 -11.06 -3.07 4.90
C TYR A 172 -12.38 -3.77 5.23
N LEU A 173 -13.14 -4.23 4.22
CA LEU A 173 -14.44 -4.86 4.44
C LEU A 173 -14.39 -6.38 4.60
N SER A 174 -13.24 -7.06 4.40
CA SER A 174 -13.13 -8.53 4.46
C SER A 174 -13.62 -9.12 5.80
N THR A 175 -13.25 -8.50 6.93
CA THR A 175 -13.68 -8.97 8.26
C THR A 175 -15.20 -8.83 8.43
N THR A 176 -15.76 -7.70 8.00
CA THR A 176 -17.21 -7.44 8.05
C THR A 176 -17.97 -8.41 7.12
N TYR A 177 -17.46 -8.60 5.90
CA TYR A 177 -18.02 -9.53 4.93
C TYR A 177 -18.05 -10.97 5.45
N THR A 178 -16.95 -11.43 6.06
CA THR A 178 -16.86 -12.77 6.63
C THR A 178 -17.85 -12.96 7.76
N ARG A 179 -18.03 -11.93 8.61
CA ARG A 179 -18.99 -11.94 9.72
C ARG A 179 -20.43 -12.06 9.23
N GLU A 180 -20.79 -11.36 8.15
CA GLU A 180 -22.16 -11.36 7.63
C GLU A 180 -22.49 -12.59 6.78
N MET A 181 -21.53 -13.07 5.96
CA MET A 181 -21.75 -14.22 5.07
C MET A 181 -21.66 -15.56 5.78
N VAL A 182 -21.00 -15.63 6.93
CA VAL A 182 -20.83 -16.87 7.71
C VAL A 182 -21.31 -16.66 9.16
N PRO A 183 -22.63 -16.56 9.40
CA PRO A 183 -23.18 -16.29 10.74
C PRO A 183 -22.90 -17.40 11.76
N SER A 184 -22.50 -18.59 11.31
CA SER A 184 -22.13 -19.72 12.18
C SER A 184 -20.82 -19.49 12.96
N LEU A 185 -20.00 -18.52 12.55
CA LEU A 185 -18.78 -18.16 13.25
C LEU A 185 -19.10 -17.20 14.40
N ASN A 186 -18.49 -17.45 15.57
CA ASN A 186 -18.54 -16.49 16.66
C ASN A 186 -17.87 -15.17 16.20
N PRO A 187 -18.56 -14.01 16.32
CA PRO A 187 -18.01 -12.70 15.97
C PRO A 187 -16.66 -12.38 16.61
N ASP A 188 -16.43 -12.89 17.82
CA ASP A 188 -15.21 -12.67 18.60
C ASP A 188 -14.15 -13.75 18.34
N SER A 189 -14.39 -14.67 17.39
CA SER A 189 -13.41 -15.67 16.98
C SER A 189 -12.34 -15.07 16.08
N LEU A 190 -11.13 -15.61 16.19
CA LEU A 190 -10.05 -15.31 15.24
C LEU A 190 -10.45 -15.67 13.80
N LEU A 191 -11.33 -16.66 13.61
CA LEU A 191 -11.77 -17.17 12.32
C LEU A 191 -12.36 -16.09 11.41
N VAL A 192 -12.99 -15.06 11.98
CA VAL A 192 -13.56 -13.93 11.19
C VAL A 192 -12.44 -13.03 10.62
N THR A 193 -11.27 -13.00 11.27
CA THR A 193 -10.10 -12.22 10.85
C THR A 193 -9.11 -13.02 9.99
N VAL A 194 -9.19 -14.35 9.99
CA VAL A 194 -8.29 -15.23 9.22
C VAL A 194 -8.24 -14.86 7.72
N PRO A 195 -9.36 -14.58 7.02
CA PRO A 195 -9.31 -14.15 5.62
C PRO A 195 -8.42 -12.92 5.38
N LEU A 196 -8.52 -11.90 6.25
CA LEU A 196 -7.66 -10.71 6.19
C LEU A 196 -6.18 -11.04 6.43
N ILE A 197 -5.90 -11.91 7.39
CA ILE A 197 -4.52 -12.34 7.72
C ILE A 197 -3.92 -13.10 6.53
N VAL A 198 -4.66 -14.05 5.96
CA VAL A 198 -4.24 -14.82 4.78
C VAL A 198 -4.04 -13.90 3.59
N MET A 199 -4.94 -12.94 3.35
CA MET A 199 -4.78 -11.94 2.29
C MET A 199 -3.48 -11.12 2.45
N ASN A 200 -3.10 -10.77 3.68
CA ASN A 200 -1.85 -10.06 3.97
C ASN A 200 -0.60 -10.89 3.67
N PHE A 201 -0.57 -12.16 4.08
CA PHE A 201 0.53 -13.07 3.74
C PHE A 201 0.62 -13.29 2.23
N SER A 202 -0.52 -13.54 1.57
CA SER A 202 -0.63 -13.64 0.12
C SER A 202 -0.17 -12.36 -0.58
N LEU A 203 -0.43 -11.18 -0.01
CA LEU A 203 0.06 -9.90 -0.51
C LEU A 203 1.60 -9.81 -0.46
N GLY A 204 2.22 -10.29 0.61
CA GLY A 204 3.68 -10.37 0.69
C GLY A 204 4.27 -11.24 -0.43
N ILE A 205 3.72 -12.45 -0.59
CA ILE A 205 4.16 -13.41 -1.63
C ILE A 205 3.90 -12.83 -3.03
N GLY A 206 2.73 -12.23 -3.24
CA GLY A 206 2.30 -11.63 -4.50
C GLY A 206 3.24 -10.54 -4.99
N ARG A 207 3.80 -9.75 -4.08
CA ARG A 207 4.77 -8.70 -4.42
C ARG A 207 6.12 -9.24 -4.90
N ILE A 208 6.56 -10.38 -4.37
CA ILE A 208 7.78 -11.06 -4.82
C ILE A 208 7.56 -11.67 -6.21
N THR A 209 6.41 -12.33 -6.42
CA THR A 209 6.06 -12.94 -7.71
C THR A 209 5.87 -11.87 -8.78
N ALA A 210 5.21 -10.75 -8.48
CA ALA A 210 5.09 -9.60 -9.38
C ALA A 210 6.45 -9.08 -9.85
N GLY A 211 7.39 -8.91 -8.90
CA GLY A 211 8.74 -8.45 -9.19
C GLY A 211 9.48 -9.38 -10.14
N ARG A 212 9.39 -10.69 -9.92
CA ARG A 212 10.00 -11.71 -10.79
C ARG A 212 9.36 -11.76 -12.17
N LEU A 213 8.03 -11.72 -12.24
CA LEU A 213 7.29 -11.77 -13.51
C LEU A 213 7.45 -10.49 -14.32
N ALA A 214 7.65 -9.33 -13.68
CA ALA A 214 7.91 -8.09 -14.39
C ALA A 214 9.28 -8.04 -15.05
N ASP A 215 10.26 -8.74 -14.49
CA ASP A 215 11.58 -8.90 -15.11
C ASP A 215 11.50 -9.78 -16.39
N THR A 216 10.45 -10.60 -16.58
CA THR A 216 10.26 -11.48 -17.76
C THR A 216 9.20 -10.99 -18.75
N PHE A 217 7.99 -10.66 -18.29
CA PHE A 217 6.84 -10.25 -19.12
C PHE A 217 6.77 -8.73 -19.36
N GLY A 218 7.62 -7.97 -18.69
CA GLY A 218 7.66 -6.51 -18.73
C GLY A 218 6.77 -5.86 -17.66
N ALA A 219 7.31 -4.83 -17.00
CA ALA A 219 6.65 -4.16 -15.89
C ALA A 219 5.30 -3.52 -16.24
N THR A 220 5.16 -2.90 -17.42
CA THR A 220 3.90 -2.25 -17.85
C THR A 220 2.78 -3.25 -18.09
N ASN A 221 3.09 -4.39 -18.72
CA ASN A 221 2.11 -5.47 -18.95
C ASN A 221 1.65 -6.07 -17.62
N MET A 222 2.59 -6.33 -16.70
CA MET A 222 2.27 -6.83 -15.36
C MET A 222 1.45 -5.82 -14.55
N PHE A 223 1.69 -4.52 -14.74
CA PHE A 223 0.94 -3.44 -14.10
C PHE A 223 -0.52 -3.41 -14.60
N PHE A 224 -0.74 -3.53 -15.91
CA PHE A 224 -2.07 -3.69 -16.51
C PHE A 224 -2.79 -4.94 -15.98
N LEU A 225 -2.12 -6.09 -16.01
CA LEU A 225 -2.67 -7.37 -15.57
C LEU A 225 -3.06 -7.35 -14.08
N SER A 226 -2.32 -6.61 -13.24
CA SER A 226 -2.65 -6.46 -11.82
C SER A 226 -4.05 -5.89 -11.63
N PHE A 227 -4.35 -4.76 -12.27
CA PHE A 227 -5.65 -4.10 -12.14
C PHE A 227 -6.75 -4.84 -12.90
N PHE A 228 -6.44 -5.40 -14.08
CA PHE A 228 -7.45 -6.12 -14.87
C PHE A 228 -7.89 -7.42 -14.17
N ILE A 229 -6.95 -8.29 -13.80
CA ILE A 229 -7.26 -9.55 -13.13
C ILE A 229 -7.77 -9.29 -11.71
N GLY A 230 -7.18 -8.33 -10.98
CA GLY A 230 -7.65 -7.91 -9.66
C GLY A 230 -9.10 -7.44 -9.69
N GLY A 231 -9.46 -6.61 -10.66
CA GLY A 231 -10.83 -6.14 -10.85
C GLY A 231 -11.80 -7.26 -11.24
N MET A 232 -11.40 -8.16 -12.14
CA MET A 232 -12.21 -9.34 -12.51
C MET A 232 -12.45 -10.28 -11.33
N LEU A 233 -11.43 -10.55 -10.52
CA LEU A 233 -11.55 -11.35 -9.30
C LEU A 233 -12.54 -10.71 -8.33
N GLN A 234 -12.52 -9.39 -8.20
CA GLN A 234 -13.46 -8.66 -7.35
C GLN A 234 -14.89 -8.67 -7.91
N MET A 235 -15.09 -8.44 -9.21
CA MET A 235 -16.45 -8.43 -9.78
C MET A 235 -17.09 -9.81 -9.79
N VAL A 236 -16.33 -10.85 -10.17
CA VAL A 236 -16.86 -12.19 -10.38
C VAL A 236 -16.73 -13.02 -9.13
N PHE A 237 -15.49 -13.22 -8.66
CA PHE A 237 -15.23 -14.22 -7.62
C PHE A 237 -15.72 -13.77 -6.24
N TRP A 238 -15.56 -12.49 -5.88
CA TRP A 238 -16.07 -11.97 -4.61
C TRP A 238 -17.60 -11.97 -4.54
N THR A 239 -18.29 -11.71 -5.66
CA THR A 239 -19.76 -11.72 -5.70
C THR A 239 -20.33 -13.13 -5.43
N LEU A 240 -19.59 -14.16 -5.85
CA LEU A 240 -19.96 -15.57 -5.70
C LEU A 240 -19.47 -16.20 -4.39
N SER A 241 -18.56 -15.55 -3.64
CA SER A 241 -17.92 -16.14 -2.47
C SER A 241 -18.80 -16.13 -1.21
N ARG A 242 -19.74 -17.08 -1.10
CA ARG A 242 -20.66 -17.16 0.05
C ARG A 242 -20.25 -18.15 1.13
N SER A 243 -19.33 -19.08 0.84
CA SER A 243 -18.81 -20.03 1.81
C SER A 243 -17.48 -19.55 2.41
N TYR A 244 -17.18 -19.99 3.63
CA TYR A 244 -15.90 -19.65 4.28
C TYR A 244 -14.68 -20.06 3.44
N ALA A 245 -14.73 -21.23 2.81
CA ALA A 245 -13.68 -21.69 1.90
C ALA A 245 -13.55 -20.78 0.66
N ALA A 246 -14.67 -20.32 0.07
CA ALA A 246 -14.62 -19.41 -1.07
C ALA A 246 -14.06 -18.03 -0.67
N ILE A 247 -14.37 -17.53 0.52
CA ILE A 247 -13.84 -16.28 1.08
C ILE A 247 -12.33 -16.39 1.29
N LEU A 248 -11.83 -17.52 1.81
CA LEU A 248 -10.40 -17.77 1.96
C LEU A 248 -9.70 -17.83 0.60
N THR A 249 -10.26 -18.55 -0.36
CA THR A 249 -9.70 -18.62 -1.72
C THR A 249 -9.67 -17.23 -2.37
N PHE A 250 -10.73 -16.44 -2.22
CA PHE A 250 -10.77 -15.06 -2.72
C PHE A 250 -9.69 -14.21 -2.06
N SER A 251 -9.53 -14.32 -0.74
CA SER A 251 -8.52 -13.58 0.03
C SER A 251 -7.10 -13.90 -0.44
N ILE A 252 -6.81 -15.18 -0.72
CA ILE A 252 -5.52 -15.62 -1.28
C ILE A 252 -5.30 -15.01 -2.66
N LEU A 253 -6.26 -15.16 -3.57
CA LEU A 253 -6.13 -14.68 -4.96
C LEU A 253 -6.04 -13.16 -5.04
N ASN A 254 -6.91 -12.45 -4.32
CA ASN A 254 -6.92 -10.99 -4.27
C ASN A 254 -5.65 -10.44 -3.61
N GLY A 255 -5.16 -11.07 -2.54
CA GLY A 255 -3.88 -10.71 -1.93
C GLY A 255 -2.72 -10.88 -2.90
N LEU A 256 -2.64 -12.05 -3.57
CA LEU A 256 -1.59 -12.35 -4.53
C LEU A 256 -1.56 -11.37 -5.69
N ILE A 257 -2.70 -11.15 -6.38
CA ILE A 257 -2.75 -10.43 -7.66
C ILE A 257 -3.02 -8.94 -7.49
N GLY A 258 -3.92 -8.58 -6.57
CA GLY A 258 -4.32 -7.19 -6.35
C GLY A 258 -3.17 -6.30 -5.84
N SER A 259 -2.07 -6.88 -5.36
CA SER A 259 -0.94 -6.16 -4.80
C SER A 259 0.22 -5.89 -5.76
N TRP A 260 0.18 -6.44 -6.98
CA TRP A 260 1.30 -6.34 -7.94
C TRP A 260 1.61 -4.88 -8.30
N PHE A 261 0.59 -4.04 -8.52
CA PHE A 261 0.78 -2.66 -8.98
C PHE A 261 1.71 -1.81 -8.08
N MET A 262 1.70 -2.02 -6.75
CA MET A 262 2.52 -1.25 -5.81
C MET A 262 4.03 -1.52 -6.00
N SER A 263 4.42 -2.79 -6.17
CA SER A 263 5.82 -3.17 -6.40
C SER A 263 6.32 -2.76 -7.79
N LEU A 264 5.39 -2.67 -8.75
CA LEU A 264 5.70 -2.41 -10.14
C LEU A 264 5.80 -0.92 -10.47
N LEU A 265 5.12 -0.05 -9.73
CA LEU A 265 5.13 1.38 -9.95
C LEU A 265 6.54 1.99 -10.12
N PRO A 266 7.51 1.81 -9.20
CA PRO A 266 8.84 2.39 -9.38
C PRO A 266 9.59 1.78 -10.57
N VAL A 267 9.31 0.53 -10.94
CA VAL A 267 9.92 -0.14 -12.09
C VAL A 267 9.37 0.42 -13.40
N VAL A 268 8.05 0.61 -13.49
CA VAL A 268 7.37 1.25 -14.61
C VAL A 268 7.87 2.69 -14.77
N CYS A 269 7.91 3.46 -13.68
CA CYS A 269 8.43 4.83 -13.70
C CYS A 269 9.88 4.88 -14.18
N ALA A 270 10.74 3.99 -13.67
CA ALA A 270 12.14 3.98 -14.05
C ALA A 270 12.38 3.57 -15.50
N LYS A 271 11.55 2.68 -16.06
CA LYS A 271 11.63 2.25 -17.46
C LYS A 271 11.14 3.33 -18.43
N MET A 272 10.07 4.05 -18.06
CA MET A 272 9.42 5.02 -18.96
C MET A 272 10.03 6.42 -18.87
N PHE A 273 10.45 6.84 -17.68
CA PHE A 273 10.92 8.21 -17.43
C PHE A 273 12.41 8.29 -17.04
N GLY A 274 13.07 7.15 -16.86
CA GLY A 274 14.46 7.06 -16.44
C GLY A 274 14.62 7.07 -14.91
N VAL A 275 15.88 6.98 -14.47
CA VAL A 275 16.23 6.86 -13.05
C VAL A 275 16.50 8.21 -12.36
N GLU A 276 16.70 9.27 -13.13
CA GLU A 276 16.90 10.60 -12.58
C GLU A 276 15.58 11.18 -12.06
N GLY A 277 15.54 11.56 -10.77
CA GLY A 277 14.32 12.08 -10.14
C GLY A 277 13.24 11.00 -9.94
N LEU A 278 13.62 9.72 -9.92
CA LEU A 278 12.68 8.60 -9.80
C LEU A 278 11.79 8.68 -8.55
N SER A 279 12.32 9.15 -7.42
CA SER A 279 11.54 9.32 -6.19
C SER A 279 10.49 10.42 -6.31
N THR A 280 10.79 11.49 -7.06
CA THR A 280 9.87 12.61 -7.32
C THR A 280 8.72 12.15 -8.23
N ILE A 281 9.04 11.41 -9.30
CA ILE A 281 8.04 10.83 -10.21
C ILE A 281 7.17 9.80 -9.48
N THR A 282 7.80 8.89 -8.75
CA THR A 282 7.09 7.87 -7.95
C THR A 282 6.24 8.55 -6.88
N GLY A 283 6.76 9.59 -6.22
CA GLY A 283 6.03 10.38 -5.24
C GLY A 283 4.81 11.09 -5.82
N PHE A 284 4.88 11.57 -7.05
CA PHE A 284 3.72 12.13 -7.77
C PHE A 284 2.66 11.07 -8.08
N MET A 285 3.08 9.89 -8.53
CA MET A 285 2.16 8.79 -8.81
C MET A 285 1.48 8.26 -7.55
N ILE A 286 2.22 8.22 -6.43
CA ILE A 286 1.66 7.88 -5.11
C ILE A 286 0.75 9.01 -4.62
N LEU A 287 1.06 10.28 -4.88
CA LEU A 287 0.15 11.39 -4.61
C LEU A 287 -1.20 11.19 -5.32
N ALA A 288 -1.17 10.80 -6.61
CA ALA A 288 -2.38 10.55 -7.39
C ALA A 288 -3.29 9.45 -6.82
N ASN A 289 -2.75 8.48 -6.07
CA ASN A 289 -3.58 7.45 -5.42
C ASN A 289 -4.23 7.90 -4.11
N SER A 290 -3.84 9.05 -3.56
CA SER A 290 -4.29 9.50 -2.24
C SER A 290 -5.80 9.66 -2.12
N PRO A 291 -6.54 10.17 -3.13
CA PRO A 291 -8.00 10.24 -3.08
C PRO A 291 -8.65 8.85 -2.97
N GLY A 292 -8.19 7.87 -3.75
CA GLY A 292 -8.66 6.49 -3.66
C GLY A 292 -8.34 5.85 -2.30
N GLN A 293 -7.16 6.13 -1.74
CA GLN A 293 -6.77 5.69 -0.39
C GLN A 293 -7.65 6.26 0.72
N PHE A 294 -8.18 7.47 0.55
CA PHE A 294 -8.99 8.15 1.55
C PHE A 294 -10.48 7.82 1.41
N ALA A 295 -11.00 7.86 0.19
CA ALA A 295 -12.42 7.77 -0.08
C ALA A 295 -12.87 6.39 -0.57
N GLY A 296 -11.99 5.55 -1.11
CA GLY A 296 -12.39 4.28 -1.77
C GLY A 296 -13.21 3.35 -0.88
N SER A 297 -12.69 3.02 0.31
CA SER A 297 -13.40 2.16 1.27
C SER A 297 -14.63 2.83 1.88
N SER A 298 -14.60 4.15 2.07
CA SER A 298 -15.73 4.91 2.61
C SER A 298 -16.89 4.97 1.61
N ILE A 299 -16.60 5.17 0.32
CA ILE A 299 -17.58 5.10 -0.77
C ILE A 299 -18.14 3.68 -0.85
N ALA A 300 -17.30 2.64 -0.77
CA ALA A 300 -17.77 1.26 -0.75
C ALA A 300 -18.71 0.97 0.43
N ALA A 301 -18.43 1.52 1.62
CA ALA A 301 -19.32 1.40 2.78
C ALA A 301 -20.66 2.14 2.57
N VAL A 302 -20.63 3.33 1.95
CA VAL A 302 -21.86 4.05 1.57
C VAL A 302 -22.67 3.24 0.55
N VAL A 303 -22.02 2.67 -0.47
CA VAL A 303 -22.66 1.79 -1.47
C VAL A 303 -23.30 0.57 -0.79
N LEU A 304 -22.65 -0.01 0.21
CA LEU A 304 -23.24 -1.11 0.99
C LEU A 304 -24.52 -0.67 1.70
N SER A 305 -24.47 0.49 2.39
CA SER A 305 -25.62 0.99 3.14
C SER A 305 -26.79 1.42 2.26
N SER A 306 -26.53 2.05 1.10
CA SER A 306 -27.57 2.53 0.19
C SER A 306 -28.20 1.43 -0.66
N SER A 307 -27.48 0.33 -0.88
CA SER A 307 -27.97 -0.83 -1.63
C SER A 307 -28.73 -1.86 -0.78
N GLY A 308 -28.98 -1.56 0.49
CA GLY A 308 -29.66 -2.48 1.43
C GLY A 308 -28.78 -3.67 1.83
N ASN A 309 -27.49 -3.42 2.11
CA ASN A 309 -26.48 -4.43 2.42
C ASN A 309 -26.22 -5.43 1.28
N ASN A 310 -26.37 -4.97 0.03
CA ASN A 310 -26.06 -5.78 -1.13
C ASN A 310 -24.56 -5.79 -1.42
N TRP A 311 -23.88 -6.83 -0.93
CA TRP A 311 -22.45 -7.04 -1.17
C TRP A 311 -22.07 -7.19 -2.64
N ALA A 312 -22.99 -7.60 -3.53
CA ALA A 312 -22.70 -7.63 -4.96
C ALA A 312 -22.46 -6.23 -5.53
N ALA A 313 -23.19 -5.21 -5.04
CA ALA A 313 -22.98 -3.82 -5.46
C ALA A 313 -21.59 -3.31 -5.06
N VAL A 314 -21.12 -3.69 -3.85
CA VAL A 314 -19.78 -3.36 -3.37
C VAL A 314 -18.69 -4.02 -4.22
N SER A 315 -18.85 -5.32 -4.51
CA SER A 315 -17.93 -6.07 -5.35
C SER A 315 -17.83 -5.52 -6.78
N LEU A 316 -18.97 -5.13 -7.37
CA LEU A 316 -19.05 -4.51 -8.69
C LEU A 316 -18.41 -3.12 -8.70
N TYR A 317 -18.68 -2.28 -7.70
CA TYR A 317 -18.00 -0.99 -7.53
C TYR A 317 -16.48 -1.16 -7.44
N SER A 318 -16.04 -2.04 -6.56
CA SER A 318 -14.63 -2.31 -6.28
C SER A 318 -13.89 -2.77 -7.53
N GLY A 319 -14.42 -3.78 -8.22
CA GLY A 319 -13.76 -4.33 -9.39
C GLY A 319 -13.86 -3.45 -10.64
N SER A 320 -14.96 -2.74 -10.84
CA SER A 320 -15.10 -1.80 -11.97
C SER A 320 -14.09 -0.66 -11.91
N MET A 321 -13.85 -0.08 -10.72
CA MET A 321 -12.84 0.97 -10.53
C MET A 321 -11.43 0.47 -10.86
N GLN A 322 -11.10 -0.78 -10.52
CA GLN A 322 -9.83 -1.38 -10.92
C GLN A 322 -9.72 -1.59 -12.43
N ILE A 323 -10.77 -2.05 -13.10
CA ILE A 323 -10.75 -2.23 -14.55
C ILE A 323 -10.63 -0.90 -15.27
N VAL A 324 -11.31 0.15 -14.81
CA VAL A 324 -11.13 1.51 -15.32
C VAL A 324 -9.66 1.92 -15.18
N GLY A 325 -9.05 1.66 -14.02
CA GLY A 325 -7.61 1.86 -13.81
C GLY A 325 -6.74 1.07 -14.79
N ALA A 326 -7.11 -0.17 -15.14
CA ALA A 326 -6.40 -0.98 -16.13
C ALA A 326 -6.51 -0.36 -17.54
N LEU A 327 -7.72 0.04 -17.95
CA LEU A 327 -7.99 0.61 -19.27
C LEU A 327 -7.25 1.93 -19.48
N CYS A 328 -7.08 2.74 -18.43
CA CYS A 328 -6.31 3.99 -18.51
C CYS A 328 -4.84 3.78 -18.94
N ILE A 329 -4.25 2.59 -18.73
CA ILE A 329 -2.85 2.29 -19.08
C ILE A 329 -2.66 2.07 -20.59
N LEU A 330 -3.73 1.70 -21.31
CA LEU A 330 -3.65 1.31 -22.73
C LEU A 330 -3.41 2.48 -23.69
N TYR A 331 -3.42 3.71 -23.18
CA TYR A 331 -3.17 4.96 -23.91
C TYR A 331 -1.77 5.51 -23.62
#